data_AF-A0A8E0M835-F1
#
_entry.id   AF-A0A8E0M835-F1
#
_cell.length_a   1.000
_cell.length_b   1.000
_cell.length_c   1.000
_cell.angle_alpha   90.00
_cell.angle_beta   90.00
_cell.angle_gamma   90.00
#
_symmetry.space_group_name_H-M   'P 1'
#
loop_
_entity.id
_entity.type
_entity.pdbx_description
1 polymer ?
#
loop_
_entity_poly.entity_id
_entity_poly.type
_entity_poly.pdbx_seq_one_letter_code
_entity_poly.pdbx_strand_id
1 'polypeptide(L)'
;FISHDLNEALRIGDHIMIMKDGEIVQIGTPEKILSQPADDYVEKFIEGVDRSQVYTAANVMIRANTVNIDRDGPRLAARRMRDNEISSLYVVDTKRKLVGILDADDVRSAIDAGQKDLRSIVKSDVPTTKMDTPLADLLDAVSTTPVPFAVVDDHDRLRGIIIRGAVLGALSGQEVNVNV
;
A
#
# COMPACT_ATOMS: atom_id res chain seq x y z
N PHE A 1 9.22 -13.11 -26.15
CA PHE A 1 10.53 -12.49 -25.88
C PHE A 1 11.36 -13.52 -25.11
N ILE A 2 12.65 -13.66 -25.41
CA ILE A 2 13.55 -14.58 -24.70
C ILE A 2 14.79 -13.76 -24.34
N SER A 3 15.10 -13.66 -23.05
CA SER A 3 16.29 -12.97 -22.54
C SER A 3 16.94 -13.79 -21.45
N HIS A 4 18.22 -13.53 -21.23
CA HIS A 4 18.99 -14.05 -20.10
C HIS A 4 19.05 -13.05 -18.95
N ASP A 5 18.66 -11.79 -19.21
CA ASP A 5 18.57 -10.74 -18.21
C ASP A 5 17.21 -10.80 -17.55
N LEU A 6 17.21 -11.25 -16.29
CA LEU A 6 16.00 -11.36 -15.50
C LEU A 6 15.40 -10.00 -15.16
N ASN A 7 16.20 -8.95 -14.93
CA ASN A 7 15.68 -7.62 -14.62
C ASN A 7 14.91 -7.05 -15.81
N GLU A 8 15.41 -7.27 -17.03
CA GLU A 8 14.70 -6.91 -18.25
C GLU A 8 13.38 -7.68 -18.37
N ALA A 9 13.41 -9.00 -18.17
CA ALA A 9 12.23 -9.85 -18.26
C ALA A 9 11.16 -9.47 -17.22
N LEU A 10 11.56 -9.15 -15.98
CA LEU A 10 10.68 -8.70 -14.90
C LEU A 10 10.06 -7.33 -15.15
N ARG A 11 10.75 -6.46 -15.89
CA ARG A 11 10.28 -5.11 -16.17
C ARG A 11 9.25 -5.05 -17.31
N ILE A 12 9.39 -5.89 -18.33
CA ILE A 12 8.56 -5.80 -19.55
C ILE A 12 7.57 -6.95 -19.71
N GLY A 13 7.73 -8.04 -18.95
CA GLY A 13 6.92 -9.24 -19.11
C GLY A 13 5.68 -9.21 -18.22
N ASP A 14 4.49 -9.36 -18.80
CA ASP A 14 3.26 -9.58 -18.02
C ASP A 14 3.24 -10.95 -17.34
N HIS A 15 3.88 -11.95 -17.98
CA HIS A 15 4.09 -13.30 -17.48
C HIS A 15 5.49 -13.78 -17.89
N ILE A 16 6.16 -14.45 -16.96
CA ILE A 16 7.51 -14.99 -17.13
C ILE A 16 7.43 -16.50 -16.99
N MET A 17 8.14 -17.19 -17.88
CA MET A 17 8.38 -18.62 -17.81
C MET A 17 9.87 -18.84 -17.57
N ILE A 18 10.22 -19.41 -16.43
CA ILE A 18 11.58 -19.82 -16.08
C ILE A 18 11.73 -21.30 -16.44
N MET A 19 12.79 -21.61 -17.18
CA MET A 19 13.12 -22.98 -17.60
C MET A 19 14.53 -23.35 -17.14
N LYS A 20 14.73 -24.63 -16.82
CA LYS A 20 16.03 -25.21 -16.46
C LYS A 20 16.14 -26.59 -17.11
N ASP A 21 17.28 -26.86 -17.76
CA ASP A 21 17.57 -28.16 -18.40
C ASP A 21 16.49 -28.63 -19.40
N GLY A 22 15.80 -27.68 -20.04
CA GLY A 22 14.73 -27.95 -21.02
C GLY A 22 13.34 -28.13 -20.40
N GLU A 23 13.21 -28.09 -19.07
CA GLU A 23 11.95 -28.19 -18.36
C GLU A 23 11.48 -26.84 -17.81
N ILE A 24 10.17 -26.64 -17.75
CA ILE A 24 9.57 -25.45 -17.14
C ILE A 24 9.59 -25.61 -15.63
N VAL A 25 10.24 -24.67 -14.94
CA VAL A 25 10.33 -24.66 -13.49
C VAL A 25 9.21 -23.83 -12.88
N GLN A 26 8.96 -22.63 -13.42
CA GLN A 26 7.91 -21.74 -12.92
C GLN A 26 7.33 -20.85 -14.01
N ILE A 27 6.02 -20.60 -13.93
CA ILE A 27 5.32 -19.59 -14.70
C ILE A 27 4.53 -18.69 -13.75
N GLY A 28 4.63 -17.38 -13.92
CA GLY A 28 3.86 -16.41 -13.14
C GLY A 28 4.07 -14.98 -13.59
N THR A 29 3.38 -14.05 -12.95
CA THR A 29 3.68 -12.62 -13.09
C THR A 29 5.05 -12.32 -12.45
N PRO A 30 5.73 -11.24 -12.83
CA PRO A 30 6.98 -10.82 -12.20
C PRO A 30 6.91 -10.82 -10.68
N GLU A 31 5.80 -10.34 -10.11
CA GLU A 31 5.63 -10.24 -8.67
C GLU A 31 5.51 -11.62 -8.02
N LYS A 32 4.78 -12.55 -8.66
CA LYS A 32 4.65 -13.92 -8.16
C LYS A 32 5.97 -14.68 -8.21
N ILE A 33 6.78 -14.47 -9.25
CA ILE A 33 8.13 -15.04 -9.34
C ILE A 33 8.98 -14.56 -8.16
N LEU A 34 8.87 -13.27 -7.79
CA LEU A 34 9.67 -12.66 -6.74
C LEU A 34 9.19 -12.97 -5.31
N SER A 35 7.88 -13.07 -5.09
CA SER A 35 7.31 -13.32 -3.77
C SER A 35 7.18 -14.80 -3.42
N GLN A 36 7.01 -15.66 -4.43
CA GLN A 36 6.74 -17.08 -4.26
C GLN A 36 7.59 -17.89 -5.25
N PRO A 37 8.93 -17.91 -5.09
CA PRO A 37 9.78 -18.77 -5.91
C PRO A 37 9.38 -20.24 -5.72
N ALA A 38 9.31 -20.99 -6.82
CA ALA A 38 8.81 -22.36 -6.82
C ALA A 38 9.78 -23.35 -6.13
N ASP A 39 11.07 -23.08 -6.19
CA ASP A 39 12.14 -23.88 -5.58
C ASP A 39 13.41 -23.06 -5.30
N ASP A 40 14.40 -23.69 -4.66
CA ASP A 40 15.72 -23.10 -4.35
C ASP A 40 16.47 -22.61 -5.60
N TYR A 41 16.20 -23.19 -6.77
CA TYR A 41 16.83 -22.76 -8.01
C TYR A 41 16.26 -21.40 -8.44
N VAL A 42 14.93 -21.25 -8.45
CA VAL A 42 14.30 -19.97 -8.75
C VAL A 42 14.69 -18.93 -7.70
N GLU A 43 14.70 -19.28 -6.41
CA GLU A 43 15.10 -18.36 -5.34
C GLU A 43 16.51 -17.79 -5.54
N LYS A 44 17.48 -18.64 -5.87
CA LYS A 44 18.85 -18.21 -6.22
C LYS A 44 18.91 -17.43 -7.52
N PHE A 45 18.06 -17.78 -8.49
CA PHE A 45 18.04 -17.12 -9.79
C PHE A 45 17.55 -15.67 -9.70
N ILE A 46 16.62 -15.40 -8.78
CA ILE A 46 16.08 -14.05 -8.54
C ILE A 46 16.89 -13.25 -7.50
N GLU A 47 17.97 -13.83 -6.96
CA GLU A 47 18.82 -13.19 -5.97
C GLU A 47 19.52 -11.96 -6.59
N GLY A 48 19.41 -10.80 -5.95
CA GLY A 48 19.99 -9.54 -6.45
C GLY A 48 19.12 -8.74 -7.43
N VAL A 49 17.90 -9.19 -7.72
CA VAL A 49 16.91 -8.37 -8.44
C VAL A 49 16.48 -7.18 -7.58
N ASP A 50 16.39 -6.01 -8.20
CA ASP A 50 15.80 -4.82 -7.58
C ASP A 50 14.27 -4.91 -7.56
N ARG A 51 13.73 -5.43 -6.46
CA ARG A 51 12.27 -5.56 -6.25
C ARG A 51 11.54 -4.22 -6.29
N SER A 52 12.21 -3.09 -6.02
CA SER A 52 11.57 -1.77 -6.00
C SER A 52 11.11 -1.31 -7.39
N GLN A 53 11.72 -1.84 -8.45
CA GLN A 53 11.41 -1.54 -9.84
C GLN A 53 10.28 -2.40 -10.40
N VAL A 54 9.99 -3.54 -9.74
CA VAL A 54 8.98 -4.50 -10.18
C VAL A 54 7.70 -4.32 -9.37
N TYR A 55 7.81 -4.09 -8.07
CA TYR A 55 6.65 -3.86 -7.22
C TYR A 55 6.09 -2.45 -7.41
N THR A 56 4.77 -2.38 -7.39
CA THR A 56 3.97 -1.16 -7.42
C THR A 56 3.33 -0.91 -6.06
N ALA A 57 2.74 0.27 -5.90
CA ALA A 57 1.89 0.62 -4.78
C ALA A 57 0.82 -0.42 -4.48
N ALA A 58 0.20 -1.02 -5.52
CA ALA A 58 -0.82 -2.04 -5.37
C ALA A 58 -0.32 -3.31 -4.68
N ASN A 59 0.95 -3.68 -4.90
CA ASN A 59 1.52 -4.90 -4.34
C ASN A 59 1.77 -4.78 -2.83
N VAL A 60 2.03 -3.57 -2.32
CA VAL A 60 2.45 -3.33 -0.93
C VAL A 60 1.41 -2.59 -0.08
N MET A 61 0.34 -2.09 -0.71
CA MET A 61 -0.70 -1.37 0.03
C MET A 61 -1.46 -2.29 0.98
N ILE A 62 -1.82 -1.74 2.13
CA ILE A 62 -2.69 -2.39 3.12
C ILE A 62 -4.04 -1.69 3.16
N ARG A 63 -5.03 -2.35 3.76
CA ARG A 63 -6.35 -1.73 3.95
C ARG A 63 -6.25 -0.58 4.94
N ALA A 64 -6.78 0.57 4.53
CA ALA A 64 -6.87 1.73 5.40
C ALA A 64 -8.05 1.58 6.38
N ASN A 65 -7.83 2.00 7.61
CA ASN A 65 -8.93 2.27 8.54
C ASN A 65 -9.53 3.64 8.20
N THR A 66 -10.85 3.66 7.99
CA THR A 66 -11.54 4.85 7.46
C THR A 66 -12.75 5.26 8.27
N VAL A 67 -13.16 6.52 8.13
CA VAL A 67 -14.49 7.04 8.51
C VAL A 67 -15.14 7.78 7.35
N ASN A 68 -16.48 7.81 7.34
CA ASN A 68 -17.25 8.49 6.32
C ASN A 68 -17.66 9.89 6.78
N ILE A 69 -17.25 10.95 6.05
CA ILE A 69 -17.51 12.35 6.43
C ILE A 69 -19.00 12.72 6.48
N ASP A 70 -19.84 12.04 5.70
CA ASP A 70 -21.26 12.34 5.59
C ASP A 70 -22.09 11.67 6.68
N ARG A 71 -21.55 10.61 7.30
CA ARG A 71 -22.31 9.68 8.17
C ARG A 71 -21.74 9.51 9.56
N ASP A 72 -20.41 9.55 9.68
CA ASP A 72 -19.69 9.26 10.92
C ASP A 72 -19.39 10.57 11.67
N GLY A 73 -19.37 10.51 13.01
CA GLY A 73 -19.02 11.64 13.87
C GLY A 73 -17.77 11.37 14.73
N PRO A 74 -17.27 12.38 15.48
CA PRO A 74 -16.02 12.28 16.23
C PRO A 74 -15.95 11.10 17.21
N ARG A 75 -17.06 10.75 17.87
CA ARG A 75 -17.11 9.61 18.81
C ARG A 75 -16.86 8.26 18.14
N LEU A 76 -17.38 8.07 16.92
CA LEU A 76 -17.14 6.85 16.16
C LEU A 76 -15.71 6.79 15.65
N ALA A 77 -15.15 7.92 15.20
CA ALA A 77 -13.75 8.02 14.82
C ALA A 77 -12.82 7.65 15.98
N ALA A 78 -13.02 8.25 17.16
CA ALA A 78 -12.24 7.94 18.36
C ALA A 78 -12.36 6.46 18.78
N ARG A 79 -13.55 5.86 18.63
CA ARG A 79 -13.74 4.44 18.88
C ARG A 79 -12.95 3.59 17.88
N ARG A 80 -13.05 3.85 16.58
CA ARG A 80 -12.28 3.11 15.56
C ARG A 80 -10.77 3.23 15.77
N MET A 81 -10.29 4.42 16.15
CA MET A 81 -8.88 4.63 16.51
C MET A 81 -8.44 3.72 17.66
N ARG A 82 -9.22 3.66 18.75
CA ARG A 82 -8.93 2.77 19.88
C ARG A 82 -9.04 1.28 19.53
N ASP A 83 -10.12 0.88 18.88
CA ASP A 83 -10.41 -0.53 18.55
C ASP A 83 -9.35 -1.12 17.59
N ASN A 84 -8.67 -0.27 16.82
CA ASN A 84 -7.60 -0.68 15.89
C ASN A 84 -6.19 -0.25 16.35
N GLU A 85 -6.05 0.32 17.55
CA GLU A 85 -4.77 0.79 18.11
C GLU A 85 -4.00 1.76 17.20
N ILE A 86 -4.69 2.70 16.57
CA ILE A 86 -4.14 3.70 15.65
C ILE A 86 -4.43 5.13 16.07
N SER A 87 -3.52 6.05 15.73
CA SER A 87 -3.64 7.49 16.03
C SER A 87 -4.28 8.30 14.91
N SER A 88 -4.44 7.75 13.70
CA SER A 88 -4.99 8.45 12.55
C SER A 88 -5.99 7.61 11.76
N LEU A 89 -6.92 8.28 11.08
CA LEU A 89 -7.92 7.66 10.21
C LEU A 89 -8.06 8.42 8.92
N TYR A 90 -8.22 7.70 7.81
CA TYR A 90 -8.55 8.32 6.53
C TYR A 90 -10.04 8.63 6.47
N VAL A 91 -10.37 9.77 5.87
CA VAL A 91 -11.74 10.23 5.70
C VAL A 91 -12.14 10.07 4.25
N VAL A 92 -13.28 9.42 4.03
CA VAL A 92 -13.85 9.25 2.70
C VAL A 92 -15.29 9.76 2.66
N ASP A 93 -15.78 10.05 1.46
CA ASP A 93 -17.21 10.34 1.24
C ASP A 93 -18.02 9.04 1.01
N THR A 94 -19.32 9.20 0.78
CA THR A 94 -20.24 8.09 0.46
C THR A 94 -19.87 7.31 -0.82
N LYS A 95 -19.08 7.90 -1.73
CA LYS A 95 -18.56 7.27 -2.96
C LYS A 95 -17.16 6.68 -2.77
N ARG A 96 -16.64 6.66 -1.54
CA ARG A 96 -15.27 6.27 -1.17
C ARG A 96 -14.17 7.19 -1.71
N LYS A 97 -14.52 8.38 -2.20
CA LYS A 97 -13.52 9.39 -2.59
C LYS A 97 -12.77 9.84 -1.36
N LEU A 98 -11.44 9.91 -1.46
CA LEU A 98 -10.60 10.42 -0.38
C LEU A 98 -10.90 11.91 -0.15
N VAL A 99 -11.19 12.26 1.10
CA VAL A 99 -11.45 13.64 1.52
C VAL A 99 -10.29 14.19 2.35
N GLY A 100 -9.65 13.35 3.16
CA GLY A 100 -8.52 13.75 3.98
C GLY A 100 -8.16 12.75 5.06
N ILE A 101 -7.55 13.24 6.14
CA ILE A 101 -7.11 12.47 7.29
C ILE A 101 -7.53 13.16 8.61
N LEU A 102 -7.70 12.36 9.65
CA LEU A 102 -7.95 12.79 11.02
C LEU A 102 -6.83 12.30 11.93
N ASP A 103 -6.43 13.14 12.87
CA ASP A 103 -5.57 12.76 13.99
C ASP A 103 -6.39 12.63 15.28
N ALA A 104 -5.96 11.77 16.19
CA ALA A 104 -6.60 11.51 17.47
C ALA A 104 -6.78 12.78 18.32
N ASP A 105 -5.83 13.72 18.28
CA ASP A 105 -5.92 14.97 19.04
C ASP A 105 -7.02 15.90 18.53
N ASP A 106 -7.18 16.01 17.22
CA ASP A 106 -8.24 16.81 16.60
C ASP A 106 -9.61 16.18 16.89
N VAL A 107 -9.70 14.85 16.80
CA VAL A 107 -10.92 14.11 17.12
C VAL A 107 -11.30 14.28 18.60
N ARG A 108 -10.34 14.20 19.52
CA ARG A 108 -10.58 14.45 20.95
C ARG A 108 -11.10 15.87 21.18
N SER A 109 -10.43 16.86 20.60
CA SER A 109 -10.82 18.28 20.72
C SER A 109 -12.23 18.54 20.20
N ALA A 110 -12.61 17.88 19.10
CA ALA A 110 -13.97 17.95 18.55
C ALA A 110 -15.03 17.33 19.48
N ILE A 111 -14.71 16.22 20.15
CA ILE A 111 -15.60 15.59 21.14
C ILE A 111 -15.83 16.52 22.33
N ASP A 112 -14.76 17.13 22.85
CA ASP A 112 -14.81 18.04 23.99
C ASP A 112 -15.60 19.31 23.65
N ALA A 113 -15.48 19.79 22.41
CA ALA A 113 -16.26 20.90 21.88
C ALA A 113 -17.71 20.53 21.52
N GLY A 114 -18.13 19.28 21.70
CA GLY A 114 -19.50 18.82 21.41
C GLY A 114 -19.85 18.78 19.91
N GLN A 115 -18.86 18.74 19.02
CA GLN A 115 -19.08 18.67 17.58
C GLN A 115 -19.74 17.34 17.19
N LYS A 116 -20.63 17.41 16.18
CA LYS A 116 -21.39 16.25 15.70
C LYS A 116 -20.88 15.68 14.39
N ASP A 117 -20.13 16.45 13.62
CA ASP A 117 -19.54 16.03 12.37
C ASP A 117 -18.02 16.19 12.37
N LEU A 118 -17.39 15.71 11.30
CA LEU A 118 -15.94 15.67 11.17
C LEU A 118 -15.39 16.82 10.33
N ARG A 119 -16.24 17.63 9.67
CA ARG A 119 -15.84 18.51 8.56
C ARG A 119 -14.80 19.55 8.95
N SER A 120 -14.92 20.11 10.15
CA SER A 120 -14.01 21.12 10.68
C SER A 120 -12.63 20.59 11.09
N ILE A 121 -12.48 19.26 11.25
CA ILE A 121 -11.24 18.63 11.71
C ILE A 121 -10.55 17.79 10.64
N VAL A 122 -11.14 17.62 9.45
CA VAL A 122 -10.50 16.91 8.34
C VAL A 122 -9.35 17.74 7.78
N LYS A 123 -8.15 17.15 7.75
CA LYS A 123 -6.99 17.72 7.04
C LYS A 123 -6.97 17.14 5.62
N SER A 124 -7.09 17.99 4.61
CA SER A 124 -7.15 17.58 3.20
C SER A 124 -5.78 17.30 2.59
N ASP A 125 -4.71 17.81 3.20
CA ASP A 125 -3.35 17.58 2.73
C ASP A 125 -2.91 16.16 3.12
N VAL A 126 -3.12 15.24 2.18
CA VAL A 126 -2.80 13.83 2.33
C VAL A 126 -1.90 13.45 1.15
N PRO A 127 -0.70 12.94 1.40
CA PRO A 127 0.16 12.43 0.33
C PRO A 127 -0.54 11.26 -0.35
N THR A 128 -0.64 11.31 -1.69
CA THR A 128 -1.34 10.32 -2.49
C THR A 128 -0.46 9.75 -3.59
N THR A 129 -0.79 8.54 -4.02
CA THR A 129 -0.19 7.87 -5.18
C THR A 129 -1.22 7.01 -5.91
N LYS A 130 -0.88 6.55 -7.12
CA LYS A 130 -1.70 5.62 -7.90
C LYS A 130 -1.27 4.18 -7.65
N MET A 131 -2.15 3.24 -7.96
CA MET A 131 -1.94 1.81 -7.72
C MET A 131 -0.76 1.23 -8.51
N ASP A 132 -0.54 1.72 -9.72
CA ASP A 132 0.48 1.29 -10.67
C ASP A 132 1.83 2.00 -10.46
N THR A 133 1.92 2.94 -9.52
CA THR A 133 3.16 3.68 -9.29
C THR A 133 4.25 2.73 -8.77
N PRO A 134 5.43 2.68 -9.41
CA PRO A 134 6.55 1.86 -8.96
C PRO A 134 6.99 2.22 -7.55
N LEU A 135 7.38 1.22 -6.77
CA LEU A 135 7.79 1.44 -5.38
C LEU A 135 9.05 2.30 -5.30
N ALA A 136 9.98 2.15 -6.25
CA ALA A 136 11.19 2.97 -6.36
C ALA A 136 10.89 4.48 -6.34
N ASP A 137 9.82 4.91 -7.01
CA ASP A 137 9.41 6.32 -7.09
C ASP A 137 8.80 6.82 -5.77
N LEU A 138 8.36 5.90 -4.90
CA LEU A 138 7.72 6.20 -3.63
C LEU A 138 8.66 6.11 -2.42
N LEU A 139 9.85 5.52 -2.56
CA LEU A 139 10.73 5.25 -1.42
C LEU A 139 11.09 6.51 -0.64
N ASP A 140 11.53 7.56 -1.33
CA ASP A 140 11.95 8.80 -0.69
C ASP A 140 10.77 9.49 0.00
N ALA A 141 9.64 9.56 -0.70
CA ALA A 141 8.43 10.21 -0.21
C ALA A 141 7.83 9.48 1.01
N VAL A 142 7.73 8.14 0.95
CA VAL A 142 7.19 7.30 2.05
C VAL A 142 8.12 7.32 3.27
N SER A 143 9.43 7.38 3.06
CA SER A 143 10.41 7.38 4.16
C SER A 143 10.44 8.69 4.95
N THR A 144 9.99 9.79 4.36
CA THR A 144 10.02 11.13 4.96
C THR A 144 8.66 11.61 5.47
N THR A 145 7.55 11.16 4.88
CA THR A 145 6.21 11.59 5.30
C THR A 145 5.85 11.17 6.73
N PRO A 146 5.18 12.04 7.53
CA PRO A 146 4.75 11.68 8.88
C PRO A 146 3.52 10.74 8.90
N VAL A 147 2.78 10.66 7.80
CA VAL A 147 1.55 9.86 7.68
C VAL A 147 1.64 8.90 6.50
N PRO A 148 0.94 7.75 6.52
CA PRO A 148 0.99 6.80 5.41
C PRO A 148 0.56 7.43 4.07
N PHE A 149 1.05 6.91 2.95
CA PHE A 149 0.62 7.37 1.62
C PHE A 149 -0.75 6.78 1.30
N ALA A 150 -1.71 7.60 0.88
CA ALA A 150 -2.99 7.10 0.38
C ALA A 150 -2.84 6.60 -1.07
N VAL A 151 -3.28 5.37 -1.34
CA VAL A 151 -3.35 4.83 -2.69
C VAL A 151 -4.76 5.01 -3.22
N VAL A 152 -4.89 5.73 -4.33
CA VAL A 152 -6.17 6.07 -4.94
C VAL A 152 -6.28 5.53 -6.37
N ASP A 153 -7.51 5.27 -6.82
CA ASP A 153 -7.79 4.96 -8.23
C ASP A 153 -7.91 6.24 -9.09
N ASP A 154 -8.25 6.08 -10.37
CA ASP A 154 -8.42 7.19 -11.31
C ASP A 154 -9.60 8.13 -10.98
N HIS A 155 -10.49 7.70 -10.09
CA HIS A 155 -11.63 8.47 -9.61
C HIS A 155 -11.41 9.04 -8.20
N ASP A 156 -10.16 9.07 -7.73
CA ASP A 156 -9.73 9.49 -6.39
C ASP A 156 -10.33 8.66 -5.24
N ARG A 157 -10.77 7.42 -5.52
CA ARG A 157 -11.30 6.55 -4.46
C ARG A 157 -10.17 5.89 -3.72
N LEU A 158 -10.24 5.90 -2.40
CA LEU A 158 -9.23 5.26 -1.55
C LEU A 158 -9.28 3.73 -1.71
N ARG A 159 -8.18 3.16 -2.18
CA ARG A 159 -7.98 1.72 -2.39
C ARG A 159 -7.19 1.08 -1.26
N GLY A 160 -6.23 1.80 -0.70
CA GLY A 160 -5.41 1.34 0.41
C GLY A 160 -4.47 2.43 0.88
N ILE A 161 -3.54 2.08 1.76
CA ILE A 161 -2.47 2.95 2.23
C ILE A 161 -1.13 2.22 2.20
N ILE A 162 -0.05 2.97 2.04
CA ILE A 162 1.31 2.45 2.12
C ILE A 162 1.95 2.98 3.39
N ILE A 163 2.33 2.05 4.27
CA ILE A 163 3.10 2.31 5.49
C ILE A 163 4.56 1.94 5.25
N ARG A 164 5.48 2.63 5.94
CA ARG A 164 6.94 2.38 5.83
C ARG A 164 7.30 0.91 6.05
N GLY A 165 6.69 0.26 7.04
CA GLY A 165 6.95 -1.15 7.35
C GLY A 165 6.60 -2.10 6.20
N ALA A 166 5.51 -1.84 5.47
CA ALA A 166 5.09 -2.65 4.34
C ALA A 166 6.08 -2.53 3.17
N VAL A 167 6.57 -1.31 2.91
CA VAL A 167 7.63 -1.07 1.91
C VAL A 167 8.91 -1.83 2.27
N LEU A 168 9.38 -1.71 3.50
CA LEU A 168 10.61 -2.38 3.95
C LEU A 168 10.50 -3.90 3.87
N GLY A 169 9.36 -4.47 4.27
CA GLY A 169 9.11 -5.93 4.15
C GLY A 169 9.11 -6.40 2.71
N ALA A 170 8.45 -5.66 1.81
CA ALA A 170 8.41 -5.99 0.40
C ALA A 170 9.81 -5.98 -0.26
N LEU A 171 10.67 -5.03 0.14
CA LEU A 171 12.06 -4.96 -0.36
C LEU A 171 12.95 -6.06 0.21
N SER A 172 12.75 -6.45 1.47
CA SER A 172 13.54 -7.51 2.11
C SER A 172 13.16 -8.92 1.66
N GLY A 173 12.11 -9.06 0.84
CA GLY A 173 11.57 -10.36 0.44
C GLY A 173 10.77 -11.05 1.57
N GLN A 174 10.56 -10.38 2.71
CA GLN A 174 9.67 -10.83 3.76
C GLN A 174 8.32 -10.12 3.59
N GLU A 175 7.43 -10.72 2.80
CA GLU A 175 6.06 -10.24 2.71
C GLU A 175 5.46 -10.17 4.12
N VAL A 176 5.07 -8.97 4.54
CA VAL A 176 4.32 -8.79 5.78
C VAL A 176 2.95 -9.40 5.51
N ASN A 177 2.68 -10.60 6.02
CA ASN A 177 1.35 -11.18 6.02
C ASN A 177 0.43 -10.32 6.91
N VAL A 178 -0.17 -9.27 6.34
CA VAL A 178 -1.12 -8.38 7.06
C VAL A 178 -2.56 -8.92 7.00
N ASN A 179 -2.71 -10.24 6.86
CA ASN A 179 -4.00 -10.91 7.04
C ASN A 179 -4.02 -11.55 8.44
N VAL A 180 -4.34 -10.74 9.45
CA VAL A 180 -4.93 -11.19 10.72
C VAL A 180 -6.22 -10.43 10.93
#